data_AF-A0AAW0TH08-F1
#
_entry.id   AF-A0AAW0TH08-F1
#
_cell.length_a   1.000
_cell.length_b   1.000
_cell.length_c   1.000
_cell.angle_alpha   90.00
_cell.angle_beta   90.00
_cell.angle_gamma   90.00
#
_symmetry.space_group_name_H-M   'P 1'
#
loop_
_entity.id
_entity.type
_entity.pdbx_description
1 polymer ?
#
loop_
_entity_poly.entity_id
_entity_poly.type
_entity_poly.pdbx_seq_one_letter_code
_entity_poly.pdbx_strand_id
1 'polypeptide(L)'
;MSVASDQMEESVEHKQHVVNHNHTAHHLKQYFFPTEHVPRLSASDPLASQLIAEEKPVVLTDTNLCDTALKWDLDYLAQHMGSERYMVFLSNNHKFKYYDEAKIKQYKTNFVPPTRRVDLTFPEFVKKLREWKPGDERVYLQQGLNNTVGQAIVMDFLQFNWQWLNMQQKNNNWGPLTSNLLLVGMEGNVTPVHYDEQQNFFSQLVGYKRCILFAPEHYERLYPYPVYHPHDRQSQVPC
;
A
#
# COMPACT_ATOMS: atom_id res chain seq x y z
N MET A 1 2.42 -2.44 -70.08
CA MET A 1 2.72 -1.18 -69.39
C MET A 1 1.79 -1.08 -68.19
N SER A 2 2.29 -1.46 -67.02
CA SER A 2 1.58 -1.42 -65.74
C SER A 2 2.17 -0.26 -64.95
N VAL A 3 1.33 0.61 -64.40
CA VAL A 3 1.75 1.73 -63.55
C VAL A 3 0.90 1.74 -62.28
N ALA A 4 1.62 1.52 -61.18
CA ALA A 4 1.47 2.02 -59.82
C ALA A 4 0.14 1.92 -59.07
N SER A 5 0.22 1.24 -57.93
CA SER A 5 -0.35 1.72 -56.67
C SER A 5 0.55 1.26 -55.52
N ASP A 6 1.38 2.18 -55.01
CA ASP A 6 2.12 2.02 -53.77
C ASP A 6 1.14 2.13 -52.58
N GLN A 7 1.14 1.13 -51.70
CA GLN A 7 0.69 1.29 -50.32
C GLN A 7 1.81 0.81 -49.40
N MET A 8 2.42 1.76 -48.70
CA MET A 8 3.34 1.51 -47.60
C MET A 8 2.52 1.07 -46.38
N GLU A 9 2.70 -0.16 -45.95
CA GLU A 9 2.26 -0.66 -44.64
C GLU A 9 3.18 -0.08 -43.55
N GLU A 10 2.65 0.83 -42.73
CA GLU A 10 3.30 1.23 -41.47
C GLU A 10 3.09 0.13 -40.43
N SER A 11 4.17 -0.55 -40.07
CA SER A 11 4.22 -1.49 -38.97
C SER A 11 4.25 -0.74 -37.64
N VAL A 12 3.20 -0.91 -36.82
CA VAL A 12 3.12 -0.35 -35.48
C VAL A 12 3.96 -1.21 -34.54
N GLU A 13 5.21 -0.79 -34.30
CA GLU A 13 6.08 -1.33 -33.26
C GLU A 13 5.46 -1.06 -31.87
N HIS A 14 4.95 -2.10 -31.23
CA HIS A 14 4.61 -2.08 -29.81
C HIS A 14 5.90 -1.91 -29.00
N LYS A 15 6.18 -0.67 -28.59
CA LYS A 15 7.23 -0.39 -27.59
C LYS A 15 6.80 -0.96 -26.25
N GLN A 16 7.26 -2.16 -25.93
CA GLN A 16 7.31 -2.64 -24.56
C GLN A 16 8.14 -1.65 -23.74
N HIS A 17 7.48 -0.95 -22.82
CA HIS A 17 8.17 -0.15 -21.82
C HIS A 17 8.95 -1.08 -20.89
N VAL A 18 10.22 -1.29 -21.22
CA VAL A 18 11.19 -1.89 -20.30
C VAL A 18 11.46 -0.84 -19.22
N VAL A 19 10.77 -0.98 -18.08
CA VAL A 19 11.04 -0.18 -16.88
C VAL A 19 12.39 -0.62 -16.33
N ASN A 20 13.36 0.29 -16.34
CA ASN A 20 14.73 0.05 -15.88
C ASN A 20 14.71 -0.18 -14.35
N HIS A 21 15.06 -1.39 -13.89
CA HIS A 21 14.91 -1.85 -12.49
C HIS A 21 15.99 -1.33 -11.51
N ASN A 22 16.74 -0.30 -11.86
CA ASN A 22 17.87 0.16 -11.05
C ASN A 22 17.46 1.27 -10.06
N HIS A 23 16.71 0.91 -9.02
CA HIS A 23 16.75 1.69 -7.78
C HIS A 23 18.05 1.33 -7.05
N THR A 24 19.03 2.21 -7.13
CA THR A 24 20.29 2.08 -6.41
C THR A 24 20.04 2.08 -4.90
N ALA A 25 20.64 1.14 -4.19
CA ALA A 25 20.51 0.93 -2.73
C ALA A 25 20.86 2.18 -1.87
N HIS A 26 21.41 3.23 -2.48
CA HIS A 26 21.85 4.47 -1.84
C HIS A 26 20.73 5.32 -1.22
N HIS A 27 19.45 5.08 -1.53
CA HIS A 27 18.33 5.85 -0.97
C HIS A 27 17.57 5.15 0.18
N LEU A 28 17.96 3.93 0.57
CA LEU A 28 17.29 3.21 1.65
C LEU A 28 17.85 3.62 3.02
N LYS A 29 16.96 4.04 3.93
CA LYS A 29 17.33 4.31 5.33
C LYS A 29 18.01 3.09 5.94
N GLN A 30 19.19 3.28 6.53
CA GLN A 30 19.91 2.20 7.20
C GLN A 30 19.37 1.99 8.61
N TYR A 31 19.25 0.72 9.01
CA TYR A 31 18.81 0.29 10.33
C TYR A 31 19.91 -0.56 10.98
N PHE A 32 19.92 -0.64 12.30
CA PHE A 32 20.98 -1.31 13.06
C PHE A 32 20.93 -2.85 13.00
N PHE A 33 19.86 -3.41 12.44
CA PHE A 33 19.58 -4.85 12.49
C PHE A 33 19.77 -5.54 11.13
N PRO A 34 20.09 -6.85 11.20
CA PRO A 34 19.90 -7.87 10.18
C PRO A 34 18.78 -7.67 9.18
N THR A 35 18.98 -7.84 7.87
CA THR A 35 17.83 -8.17 7.00
C THR A 35 18.19 -9.26 6.01
N GLU A 36 17.27 -10.19 5.82
CA GLU A 36 17.28 -11.15 4.71
C GLU A 36 16.21 -10.77 3.69
N HIS A 37 16.37 -11.25 2.45
CA HIS A 37 15.40 -10.99 1.40
C HIS A 37 14.20 -11.92 1.51
N VAL A 38 12.99 -11.35 1.48
CA VAL A 38 11.77 -12.11 1.29
C VAL A 38 11.79 -12.77 -0.10
N PRO A 39 11.51 -14.08 -0.23
CA PRO A 39 11.46 -14.77 -1.51
C PRO A 39 10.52 -14.07 -2.49
N ARG A 40 10.96 -13.94 -3.75
CA ARG A 40 10.15 -13.43 -4.86
C ARG A 40 9.85 -14.57 -5.81
N LEU A 41 8.60 -15.00 -5.88
CA LEU A 41 8.19 -16.22 -6.59
C LEU A 41 7.00 -15.93 -7.52
N SER A 42 6.79 -16.80 -8.50
CA SER A 42 5.53 -16.83 -9.24
C SER A 42 4.40 -17.30 -8.32
N ALA A 43 3.18 -16.79 -8.52
CA ALA A 43 1.97 -17.26 -7.86
C ALA A 43 1.62 -18.72 -8.20
N SER A 44 2.21 -19.26 -9.28
CA SER A 44 2.09 -20.67 -9.68
C SER A 44 3.15 -21.59 -9.06
N ASP A 45 4.16 -21.02 -8.39
CA ASP A 45 5.22 -21.79 -7.73
C ASP A 45 4.65 -22.52 -6.49
N PRO A 46 4.80 -23.85 -6.37
CA PRO A 46 4.36 -24.59 -5.19
C PRO A 46 4.96 -24.07 -3.88
N LEU A 47 6.20 -23.58 -3.89
CA LEU A 47 6.84 -23.00 -2.72
C LEU A 47 6.13 -21.73 -2.26
N ALA A 48 5.59 -20.93 -3.19
CA ALA A 48 4.81 -19.74 -2.83
C ALA A 48 3.55 -20.13 -2.05
N SER A 49 2.84 -21.17 -2.51
CA SER A 49 1.66 -21.69 -1.81
C SER A 49 2.00 -22.30 -0.44
N GLN A 50 3.13 -23.01 -0.36
CA GLN A 50 3.64 -23.53 0.91
C GLN A 50 3.95 -22.40 1.91
N LEU A 51 4.66 -21.35 1.49
CA LEU A 51 4.99 -20.22 2.35
C LEU A 51 3.72 -19.51 2.86
N ILE A 52 2.71 -19.31 2.02
CA ILE A 52 1.42 -18.72 2.42
C ILE A 52 0.72 -19.61 3.47
N ALA A 53 0.68 -20.92 3.23
CA ALA A 53 0.04 -21.88 4.16
C ALA A 53 0.78 -21.99 5.50
N GLU A 54 2.09 -21.75 5.52
CA GLU A 54 2.93 -21.68 6.72
C GLU A 54 2.97 -20.28 7.37
N GLU A 55 2.15 -19.33 6.90
CA GLU A 55 2.09 -17.95 7.39
C GLU A 55 3.44 -17.20 7.29
N LYS A 56 4.24 -17.53 6.27
CA LYS A 56 5.52 -16.89 5.97
C LYS A 56 5.38 -15.86 4.84
N PRO A 57 6.16 -14.77 4.89
CA PRO A 57 6.09 -13.74 3.86
C PRO A 57 6.65 -14.25 2.52
N VAL A 58 5.97 -13.88 1.44
CA VAL A 58 6.41 -14.10 0.06
C VAL A 58 5.98 -12.92 -0.80
N VAL A 59 6.80 -12.52 -1.77
CA VAL A 59 6.41 -11.57 -2.82
C VAL A 59 6.02 -12.36 -4.06
N LEU A 60 4.77 -12.22 -4.47
CA LEU A 60 4.25 -12.84 -5.69
C LEU A 60 4.36 -11.85 -6.85
N THR A 61 4.99 -12.27 -7.95
CA THR A 61 5.38 -11.34 -9.02
C THR A 61 4.39 -11.24 -10.19
N ASP A 62 3.42 -12.16 -10.27
CA ASP A 62 2.58 -12.37 -11.45
C ASP A 62 1.14 -12.80 -11.09
N THR A 63 0.63 -12.35 -9.94
CA THR A 63 -0.76 -12.61 -9.51
C THR A 63 -1.79 -11.91 -10.39
N ASN A 64 -1.40 -10.83 -11.06
CA ASN A 64 -2.26 -9.90 -11.77
C ASN A 64 -3.42 -9.39 -10.88
N LEU A 65 -3.15 -9.26 -9.58
CA LEU A 65 -4.18 -9.09 -8.55
C LEU A 65 -5.02 -7.82 -8.77
N CYS A 66 -4.35 -6.71 -9.08
CA CYS A 66 -4.96 -5.39 -9.25
C CYS A 66 -4.54 -4.73 -10.58
N ASP A 67 -4.37 -5.49 -11.65
CA ASP A 67 -3.83 -4.98 -12.92
C ASP A 67 -4.63 -3.80 -13.48
N THR A 68 -5.95 -3.85 -13.34
CA THR A 68 -6.84 -2.75 -13.74
C THR A 68 -6.56 -1.45 -13.00
N ALA A 69 -5.95 -1.51 -11.81
CA ALA A 69 -5.54 -0.35 -11.03
C ALA A 69 -4.09 0.12 -11.28
N LEU A 70 -3.31 -0.55 -12.15
CA LEU A 70 -1.94 -0.11 -12.47
C LEU A 70 -1.90 1.24 -13.20
N LYS A 71 -3.02 1.64 -13.81
CA LYS A 71 -3.21 2.97 -14.41
C LYS A 71 -3.55 4.08 -13.41
N TRP A 72 -3.73 3.77 -12.12
CA TRP A 72 -4.14 4.74 -11.11
C TRP A 72 -2.97 5.66 -10.72
N ASP A 73 -2.82 6.77 -11.43
CA ASP A 73 -2.01 7.90 -11.01
C ASP A 73 -2.85 8.96 -10.25
N LEU A 74 -2.21 10.05 -9.83
CA LEU A 74 -2.88 11.11 -9.08
C LEU A 74 -3.97 11.83 -9.89
N ASP A 75 -3.80 11.96 -11.21
CA ASP A 75 -4.78 12.65 -12.07
C ASP A 75 -6.00 11.77 -12.31
N TYR A 76 -5.78 10.49 -12.63
CA TYR A 76 -6.84 9.50 -12.78
C TYR A 76 -7.68 9.41 -11.51
N LEU A 77 -7.04 9.26 -10.35
CA LEU A 77 -7.74 9.18 -9.08
C LEU A 77 -8.47 10.49 -8.74
N ALA A 78 -7.88 11.66 -9.01
CA ALA A 78 -8.56 12.94 -8.78
C ALA A 78 -9.82 13.10 -9.64
N GLN A 79 -9.82 12.54 -10.85
CA GLN A 79 -10.97 12.58 -11.76
C GLN A 79 -12.05 11.56 -11.39
N HIS A 80 -11.66 10.41 -10.83
CA HIS A 80 -12.55 9.24 -10.74
C HIS A 80 -12.90 8.79 -9.33
N MET A 81 -12.22 9.26 -8.28
CA MET A 81 -12.53 8.86 -6.90
C MET A 81 -13.92 9.36 -6.45
N GLY A 82 -14.44 10.45 -7.02
CA GLY A 82 -15.71 11.05 -6.64
C GLY A 82 -15.53 12.35 -5.83
N SER A 83 -16.61 12.86 -5.25
CA SER A 83 -16.64 14.15 -4.53
C SER A 83 -16.57 14.03 -3.00
N GLU A 84 -16.50 12.80 -2.47
CA GLU A 84 -16.44 12.58 -1.02
C GLU A 84 -15.12 13.04 -0.40
N ARG A 85 -15.12 13.12 0.93
CA ARG A 85 -13.93 13.41 1.73
C ARG A 85 -13.33 12.10 2.25
N TYR A 86 -12.02 11.97 2.10
CA TYR A 86 -11.24 10.79 2.45
C TYR A 86 -10.33 11.05 3.62
N MET A 87 -10.05 10.00 4.38
CA MET A 87 -9.18 10.05 5.54
C MET A 87 -7.71 10.27 5.13
N VAL A 88 -7.18 11.43 5.49
CA VAL A 88 -5.78 11.82 5.26
C VAL A 88 -5.12 12.13 6.59
N PHE A 89 -3.94 11.57 6.81
CA PHE A 89 -3.11 11.86 7.97
C PHE A 89 -2.06 12.91 7.62
N LEU A 90 -1.82 13.80 8.57
CA LEU A 90 -0.80 14.85 8.52
C LEU A 90 0.26 14.59 9.59
N SER A 91 1.53 14.81 9.25
CA SER A 91 2.66 14.68 10.17
C SER A 91 3.69 15.79 9.95
N ASN A 92 4.25 16.32 11.02
CA ASN A 92 5.37 17.28 10.96
C ASN A 92 6.71 16.60 10.61
N ASN A 93 6.75 15.27 10.55
CA ASN A 93 7.91 14.50 10.15
C ASN A 93 7.49 13.34 9.22
N HIS A 94 8.44 12.47 8.87
CA HIS A 94 8.19 11.37 7.94
C HIS A 94 7.50 10.15 8.56
N LYS A 95 7.25 10.12 9.88
CA LYS A 95 6.64 8.98 10.58
C LYS A 95 5.14 9.19 10.74
N PHE A 96 4.38 8.16 10.34
CA PHE A 96 2.92 8.09 10.48
C PHE A 96 2.55 6.97 11.44
N LYS A 97 2.76 7.21 12.74
CA LYS A 97 2.40 6.26 13.80
C LYS A 97 0.89 6.34 14.04
N TYR A 98 0.18 5.23 13.77
CA TYR A 98 -1.27 5.15 13.99
C TYR A 98 -1.61 5.38 15.47
N TYR A 99 -2.83 5.78 15.80
CA TYR A 99 -3.30 5.71 17.18
C TYR A 99 -4.81 5.51 17.21
N ASP A 100 -5.27 4.80 18.24
CA ASP A 100 -6.68 4.56 18.49
C ASP A 100 -7.27 5.68 19.37
N GLU A 101 -8.07 6.55 18.75
CA GLU A 101 -8.78 7.63 19.43
C GLU A 101 -9.75 7.14 20.51
N ALA A 102 -10.33 5.95 20.36
CA ALA A 102 -11.25 5.39 21.35
C ALA A 102 -10.50 5.10 22.66
N LYS A 103 -9.25 4.64 22.58
CA LYS A 103 -8.40 4.38 23.76
C LYS A 103 -8.00 5.65 24.49
N ILE A 104 -7.79 6.76 23.78
CA ILE A 104 -7.54 8.07 24.41
C ILE A 104 -8.74 8.45 25.28
N LYS A 105 -9.96 8.34 24.73
CA LYS A 105 -11.20 8.68 25.43
C LYS A 105 -11.48 7.72 26.59
N GLN A 106 -11.34 6.42 26.37
CA GLN A 106 -11.64 5.38 27.33
C GLN A 106 -10.70 5.42 28.55
N TYR A 107 -9.39 5.56 28.32
CA TYR A 107 -8.39 5.49 29.37
C TYR A 107 -7.91 6.87 29.86
N LYS A 108 -8.52 7.96 29.38
CA LYS A 108 -8.24 9.35 29.77
C LYS A 108 -6.74 9.66 29.83
N THR A 109 -6.02 9.27 28.79
CA THR A 109 -4.57 9.41 28.74
C THR A 109 -4.17 10.85 28.40
N ASN A 110 -3.05 11.34 28.94
CA ASN A 110 -2.42 12.61 28.50
C ASN A 110 -1.65 12.43 27.17
N PHE A 111 -2.15 11.55 26.31
CA PHE A 111 -1.49 11.18 25.06
C PHE A 111 -1.57 12.33 24.07
N VAL A 112 -0.43 12.70 23.49
CA VAL A 112 -0.33 13.72 22.44
C VAL A 112 -0.18 12.99 21.09
N PRO A 113 -1.20 13.05 20.21
CA PRO A 113 -1.12 12.41 18.91
C PRO A 113 0.07 12.92 18.08
N PRO A 114 0.91 12.02 17.52
CA PRO A 114 2.04 12.43 16.68
C PRO A 114 1.62 12.82 15.26
N THR A 115 0.41 12.43 14.86
CA THR A 115 -0.21 12.76 13.58
C THR A 115 -1.60 13.32 13.83
N ARG A 116 -2.14 13.99 12.82
CA ARG A 116 -3.50 14.51 12.84
C ARG A 116 -4.28 13.96 11.66
N ARG A 117 -5.48 13.44 11.93
CA ARG A 117 -6.44 13.10 10.89
C ARG A 117 -7.16 14.35 10.38
N VAL A 118 -7.28 14.47 9.07
CA VAL A 118 -8.18 15.39 8.38
C VAL A 118 -8.95 14.61 7.32
N ASP A 119 -10.16 15.05 7.01
CA ASP A 119 -10.89 14.52 5.87
C ASP A 119 -10.75 15.53 4.73
N LEU A 120 -10.24 15.11 3.56
CA LEU A 120 -10.00 15.95 2.38
C LEU A 120 -10.64 15.31 1.13
N THR A 121 -11.13 16.10 0.19
CA THR A 121 -11.45 15.54 -1.13
C THR A 121 -10.16 15.07 -1.83
N PHE A 122 -10.26 14.15 -2.79
CA PHE A 122 -9.08 13.70 -3.51
C PHE A 122 -8.36 14.85 -4.26
N PRO A 123 -9.08 15.80 -4.91
CA PRO A 123 -8.45 16.98 -5.50
C PRO A 123 -7.73 17.88 -4.47
N GLU A 124 -8.30 18.08 -3.27
CA GLU A 124 -7.64 18.82 -2.18
C GLU A 124 -6.33 18.13 -1.75
N PHE A 125 -6.36 16.79 -1.62
CA PHE A 125 -5.19 15.98 -1.30
C PHE A 125 -4.09 16.08 -2.37
N VAL A 126 -4.45 15.95 -3.66
CA VAL A 126 -3.50 16.08 -4.78
C VAL A 126 -2.92 17.49 -4.85
N LYS A 127 -3.73 18.53 -4.63
CA LYS A 127 -3.25 19.90 -4.53
C LYS A 127 -2.20 20.04 -3.43
N LYS A 128 -2.48 19.51 -2.23
CA LYS A 128 -1.54 19.54 -1.11
C LYS A 128 -0.25 18.77 -1.38
N LEU A 129 -0.31 17.67 -2.13
CA LEU A 129 0.89 16.95 -2.59
C LEU A 129 1.73 17.79 -3.57
N ARG A 130 1.09 18.42 -4.57
CA ARG A 130 1.77 19.18 -5.63
C ARG A 130 2.37 20.50 -5.13
N GLU A 131 1.73 21.12 -4.15
CA GLU A 131 2.16 22.40 -3.58
C GLU A 131 3.10 22.25 -2.37
N TRP A 132 3.39 21.01 -1.93
CA TRP A 132 4.21 20.74 -0.75
C TRP A 132 5.63 21.29 -0.90
N LYS A 133 6.12 21.96 0.14
CA LYS A 133 7.48 22.49 0.26
C LYS A 133 8.20 21.92 1.48
N PRO A 134 9.54 21.86 1.47
CA PRO A 134 10.31 21.53 2.67
C PRO A 134 9.90 22.42 3.86
N GLY A 135 9.48 21.79 4.96
CA GLY A 135 8.94 22.46 6.14
C GLY A 135 7.42 22.29 6.30
N ASP A 136 6.69 21.97 5.23
CA ASP A 136 5.26 21.70 5.31
C ASP A 136 4.97 20.31 5.92
N GLU A 137 3.81 20.17 6.56
CA GLU A 137 3.28 18.89 7.03
C GLU A 137 3.21 17.88 5.86
N ARG A 138 3.80 16.70 6.07
CA ARG A 138 3.67 15.56 5.18
C ARG A 138 2.26 15.00 5.23
N VAL A 139 1.80 14.43 4.13
CA VAL A 139 0.46 13.85 3.99
C VAL A 139 0.54 12.35 3.70
N TYR A 140 -0.46 11.61 4.19
CA TYR A 140 -0.64 10.19 3.88
C TYR A 140 -2.13 9.85 3.86
N LEU A 141 -2.68 9.59 2.68
CA LEU A 141 -4.05 9.10 2.52
C LEU A 141 -4.12 7.61 2.90
N GLN A 142 -5.06 7.27 3.79
CA GLN A 142 -5.35 5.89 4.21
C GLN A 142 -6.87 5.71 4.23
N GLN A 143 -7.44 5.28 3.12
CA GLN A 143 -8.87 5.26 2.92
C GLN A 143 -9.37 3.87 2.55
N GLY A 144 -10.35 3.36 3.29
CA GLY A 144 -11.07 2.15 2.87
C GLY A 144 -11.82 2.40 1.57
N LEU A 145 -11.61 1.56 0.55
CA LEU A 145 -12.44 1.56 -0.65
C LEU A 145 -13.84 1.04 -0.28
N ASN A 146 -14.86 1.84 -0.55
CA ASN A 146 -16.25 1.55 -0.25
C ASN A 146 -17.14 2.03 -1.41
N ASN A 147 -18.46 1.98 -1.25
CA ASN A 147 -19.43 2.38 -2.28
C ASN A 147 -19.47 3.89 -2.58
N THR A 148 -18.61 4.70 -1.95
CA THR A 148 -18.54 6.14 -2.22
C THR A 148 -17.47 6.52 -3.25
N VAL A 149 -16.73 5.55 -3.78
CA VAL A 149 -15.82 5.78 -4.90
C VAL A 149 -16.60 5.91 -6.22
N GLY A 150 -16.07 6.67 -7.17
CA GLY A 150 -16.72 6.87 -8.46
C GLY A 150 -16.77 5.59 -9.32
N GLN A 151 -17.68 5.59 -10.31
CA GLN A 151 -18.00 4.41 -11.13
C GLN A 151 -16.78 3.76 -11.77
N ALA A 152 -15.79 4.54 -12.25
CA ALA A 152 -14.60 3.98 -12.88
C ALA A 152 -13.74 3.17 -11.90
N ILE A 153 -13.62 3.63 -10.65
CA ILE A 153 -12.91 2.91 -9.58
C ILE A 153 -13.65 1.60 -9.24
N VAL A 154 -14.99 1.62 -9.21
CA VAL A 154 -15.80 0.41 -9.04
C VAL A 154 -15.55 -0.60 -10.16
N MET A 155 -15.53 -0.14 -11.42
CA MET A 155 -15.29 -1.02 -12.57
C MET A 155 -13.90 -1.67 -12.54
N ASP A 156 -12.89 -0.95 -12.08
CA ASP A 156 -11.55 -1.50 -11.90
C ASP A 156 -11.52 -2.54 -10.77
N PHE A 157 -12.13 -2.22 -9.64
CA PHE A 157 -12.23 -3.11 -8.48
C PHE A 157 -12.93 -4.43 -8.82
N LEU A 158 -14.04 -4.39 -9.57
CA LEU A 158 -14.78 -5.60 -9.98
C LEU A 158 -13.94 -6.55 -10.87
N GLN A 159 -12.90 -6.03 -11.52
CA GLN A 159 -12.02 -6.77 -12.42
C GLN A 159 -10.70 -7.20 -11.76
N PHE A 160 -10.51 -6.97 -10.46
CA PHE A 160 -9.40 -7.58 -9.73
C PHE A 160 -9.47 -9.10 -9.82
N ASN A 161 -8.33 -9.76 -9.57
CA ASN A 161 -8.25 -11.22 -9.62
C ASN A 161 -8.92 -11.88 -8.39
N TRP A 162 -10.24 -11.68 -8.28
CA TRP A 162 -11.08 -12.24 -7.22
C TRP A 162 -11.06 -13.76 -7.23
N GLN A 163 -10.93 -14.38 -8.39
CA GLN A 163 -10.80 -15.83 -8.50
C GLN A 163 -9.59 -16.31 -7.70
N TRP A 164 -8.41 -15.72 -7.93
CA TRP A 164 -7.20 -16.09 -7.21
C TRP A 164 -7.31 -15.78 -5.70
N LEU A 165 -7.82 -14.60 -5.32
CA LEU A 165 -8.03 -14.26 -3.90
C LEU A 165 -8.97 -15.23 -3.19
N ASN A 166 -10.11 -15.55 -3.80
CA ASN A 166 -11.11 -16.46 -3.22
C ASN A 166 -10.55 -17.88 -3.08
N MET A 167 -9.68 -18.31 -4.01
CA MET A 167 -8.94 -19.56 -3.87
C MET A 167 -7.97 -19.52 -2.69
N GLN A 168 -7.20 -18.45 -2.51
CA GLN A 168 -6.30 -18.30 -1.36
C GLN A 168 -7.07 -18.29 -0.04
N GLN A 169 -8.16 -17.52 0.04
CA GLN A 169 -9.02 -17.47 1.22
C GLN A 169 -9.55 -18.87 1.58
N LYS A 170 -10.07 -19.61 0.60
CA LYS A 170 -10.59 -20.96 0.79
C LYS A 170 -9.51 -21.95 1.21
N ASN A 171 -8.37 -21.95 0.51
CA ASN A 171 -7.29 -22.93 0.72
C ASN A 171 -6.62 -22.77 2.08
N ASN A 172 -6.56 -21.55 2.60
CA ASN A 172 -5.95 -21.24 3.89
C ASN A 172 -6.98 -21.07 5.03
N ASN A 173 -8.26 -21.38 4.76
CA ASN A 173 -9.35 -21.32 5.74
C ASN A 173 -9.47 -19.94 6.45
N TRP A 174 -9.32 -18.86 5.69
CA TRP A 174 -9.42 -17.51 6.22
C TRP A 174 -10.87 -17.02 6.33
N GLY A 175 -11.10 -16.08 7.26
CA GLY A 175 -12.36 -15.36 7.39
C GLY A 175 -12.68 -14.47 6.17
N PRO A 176 -13.86 -13.81 6.16
CA PRO A 176 -14.25 -12.93 5.07
C PRO A 176 -13.29 -11.75 4.91
N LEU A 177 -13.14 -11.25 3.68
CA LEU A 177 -12.47 -9.98 3.41
C LEU A 177 -13.20 -8.87 4.17
N THR A 178 -12.51 -8.16 5.05
CA THR A 178 -13.13 -7.07 5.84
C THR A 178 -13.02 -5.72 5.18
N SER A 179 -11.92 -5.44 4.47
CA SER A 179 -11.67 -4.13 3.88
C SER A 179 -10.59 -4.18 2.79
N ASN A 180 -10.60 -3.18 1.91
CA ASN A 180 -9.50 -2.86 1.01
C ASN A 180 -9.03 -1.45 1.35
N LEU A 181 -7.77 -1.28 1.74
CA LEU A 181 -7.22 0.01 2.15
C LEU A 181 -6.37 0.64 1.04
N LEU A 182 -6.83 1.74 0.47
CA LEU A 182 -6.05 2.56 -0.45
C LEU A 182 -5.04 3.41 0.33
N LEU A 183 -3.76 3.29 -0.03
CA LEU A 183 -2.64 3.94 0.64
C LEU A 183 -1.85 4.80 -0.36
N VAL A 184 -2.04 6.13 -0.32
CA VAL A 184 -1.28 7.09 -1.16
C VAL A 184 -0.40 7.94 -0.26
N GLY A 185 0.92 7.74 -0.36
CA GLY A 185 1.91 8.37 0.50
C GLY A 185 2.97 9.14 -0.29
N MET A 186 3.61 10.10 0.38
CA MET A 186 4.76 10.82 -0.16
C MET A 186 6.04 9.99 -0.08
N GLU A 187 7.02 10.32 -0.94
CA GLU A 187 8.37 9.76 -0.84
C GLU A 187 8.94 9.96 0.57
N GLY A 188 9.54 8.91 1.12
CA GLY A 188 10.16 8.90 2.45
C GLY A 188 9.19 8.74 3.62
N ASN A 189 7.87 8.69 3.39
CA ASN A 189 6.91 8.37 4.45
C ASN A 189 7.20 6.97 5.03
N VAL A 190 7.06 6.86 6.36
CA VAL A 190 7.28 5.64 7.13
C VAL A 190 6.04 5.34 7.96
N THR A 191 5.47 4.16 7.76
CA THR A 191 4.59 3.52 8.75
C THR A 191 5.49 2.73 9.71
N PRO A 192 5.58 3.10 11.01
CA PRO A 192 6.41 2.39 11.97
C PRO A 192 6.00 0.92 12.16
N VAL A 193 6.92 0.11 12.72
CA VAL A 193 6.70 -1.33 12.96
C VAL A 193 5.46 -1.56 13.82
N HIS A 194 4.60 -2.43 13.32
CA HIS A 194 3.36 -2.87 13.95
C HIS A 194 2.99 -4.26 13.43
N TYR A 195 1.99 -4.87 14.04
CA TYR A 195 1.31 -6.04 13.49
C TYR A 195 -0.19 -5.76 13.36
N ASP A 196 -0.80 -6.44 12.39
CA ASP A 196 -2.24 -6.49 12.20
C ASP A 196 -2.76 -7.85 12.66
N GLU A 197 -4.03 -7.89 13.07
CA GLU A 197 -4.70 -9.13 13.53
C GLU A 197 -5.45 -9.83 12.37
N GLN A 198 -5.04 -9.55 11.14
CA GLN A 198 -5.60 -10.12 9.92
C GLN A 198 -4.49 -10.48 8.94
N GLN A 199 -4.75 -11.50 8.12
CA GLN A 199 -3.92 -11.82 6.97
C GLN A 199 -4.03 -10.69 5.94
N ASN A 200 -2.92 -10.35 5.28
CA ASN A 200 -2.86 -9.18 4.39
C ASN A 200 -2.13 -9.51 3.09
N PHE A 201 -2.85 -9.44 1.96
CA PHE A 201 -2.23 -9.32 0.65
C PHE A 201 -2.00 -7.84 0.31
N PHE A 202 -0.74 -7.41 0.37
CA PHE A 202 -0.34 -6.06 0.03
C PHE A 202 -0.06 -5.92 -1.48
N SER A 203 -0.95 -5.26 -2.22
CA SER A 203 -0.80 -5.00 -3.65
C SER A 203 -0.17 -3.63 -3.91
N GLN A 204 1.04 -3.61 -4.48
CA GLN A 204 1.76 -2.38 -4.84
C GLN A 204 1.36 -1.94 -6.26
N LEU A 205 0.86 -0.70 -6.40
CA LEU A 205 0.42 -0.14 -7.69
C LEU A 205 1.48 0.78 -8.31
N VAL A 206 1.74 1.93 -7.69
CA VAL A 206 2.63 2.98 -8.23
C VAL A 206 3.76 3.31 -7.23
N GLY A 207 4.99 3.39 -7.73
CA GLY A 207 6.18 3.64 -6.92
C GLY A 207 6.67 2.40 -6.17
N TYR A 208 7.51 2.61 -5.16
CA TYR A 208 8.18 1.54 -4.42
C TYR A 208 8.04 1.73 -2.90
N LYS A 209 7.82 0.63 -2.19
CA LYS A 209 7.84 0.57 -0.73
C LYS A 209 8.87 -0.45 -0.26
N ARG A 210 9.71 -0.07 0.70
CA ARG A 210 10.56 -1.01 1.41
C ARG A 210 9.77 -1.58 2.58
N CYS A 211 9.41 -2.86 2.50
CA CYS A 211 8.77 -3.59 3.57
C CYS A 211 9.82 -4.34 4.40
N ILE A 212 9.81 -4.16 5.72
CA ILE A 212 10.64 -4.91 6.66
C ILE A 212 9.69 -5.64 7.59
N LEU A 213 9.82 -6.96 7.65
CA LEU A 213 8.94 -7.85 8.40
C LEU A 213 9.75 -8.51 9.52
N PHE A 214 9.10 -8.74 10.65
CA PHE A 214 9.65 -9.47 11.78
C PHE A 214 8.71 -10.62 12.11
N ALA A 215 9.25 -11.81 12.34
CA ALA A 215 8.43 -12.95 12.74
C ALA A 215 7.80 -12.72 14.13
N PRO A 216 6.63 -13.33 14.42
CA PRO A 216 5.99 -13.22 15.73
C PRO A 216 6.89 -13.64 16.90
N GLU A 217 7.86 -14.55 16.69
CA GLU A 217 8.84 -14.93 17.73
C GLU A 217 9.74 -13.76 18.18
N HIS A 218 9.73 -12.62 17.48
CA HIS A 218 10.46 -11.41 17.86
C HIS A 218 9.62 -10.42 18.67
N TYR A 219 8.39 -10.77 19.06
CA TYR A 219 7.47 -9.90 19.81
C TYR A 219 8.14 -9.19 21.00
N GLU A 220 8.86 -9.94 21.84
CA GLU A 220 9.54 -9.39 23.03
C GLU A 220 10.67 -8.40 22.69
N ARG A 221 11.26 -8.50 21.50
CA ARG A 221 12.34 -7.61 21.02
C ARG A 221 11.79 -6.31 20.41
N LEU A 222 10.51 -6.29 20.06
CA LEU A 222 9.84 -5.14 19.45
C LEU A 222 9.11 -4.27 20.46
N TYR A 223 8.98 -4.71 21.71
CA TYR A 223 8.38 -3.94 22.82
C TYR A 223 7.07 -3.23 22.40
N PRO A 224 6.02 -3.97 22.02
CA PRO A 224 4.75 -3.34 21.66
C PRO A 224 4.19 -2.53 22.84
N TYR A 225 3.41 -1.49 22.56
CA TYR A 225 2.72 -0.78 23.65
C TYR A 225 1.70 -1.70 24.34
N PRO A 226 1.38 -1.43 25.63
CA PRO A 226 0.29 -2.13 26.30
C PRO A 226 -1.04 -2.04 25.53
N VAL A 227 -1.86 -3.08 25.64
CA VAL A 227 -3.13 -3.20 24.89
C VAL A 227 -4.08 -2.02 25.10
N TYR A 228 -4.06 -1.38 26.26
CA TYR A 228 -4.88 -0.20 26.57
C TYR A 228 -4.30 1.13 26.06
N HIS A 229 -3.06 1.15 25.57
CA HIS A 229 -2.41 2.36 25.08
C HIS A 229 -2.92 2.72 23.66
N PRO A 230 -3.04 4.02 23.30
CA PRO A 230 -3.47 4.42 21.95
C PRO A 230 -2.60 3.87 20.80
N HIS A 231 -1.33 3.57 21.07
CA HIS A 231 -0.40 2.91 20.13
C HIS A 231 -0.37 1.38 20.24
N ASP A 232 -1.40 0.73 20.78
CA ASP A 232 -1.50 -0.73 20.80
C ASP A 232 -1.11 -1.36 19.43
N ARG A 233 -0.47 -2.53 19.50
CA ARG A 233 0.12 -3.30 18.39
C ARG A 233 1.33 -2.67 17.69
N GLN A 234 1.75 -1.47 18.07
CA GLN A 234 2.91 -0.80 17.50
C GLN A 234 4.14 -0.93 18.39
N SER A 235 5.32 -0.98 17.80
CA SER A 235 6.58 -0.99 18.54
C SER A 235 6.83 0.35 19.27
N GLN A 236 7.36 0.26 20.49
CA GLN A 236 7.91 1.41 21.23
C GLN A 236 9.28 1.84 20.68
N VAL A 237 9.99 0.95 19.98
CA VAL A 237 11.33 1.22 19.46
C VAL A 237 11.24 2.17 18.26
N PRO A 238 11.99 3.28 18.24
CA PRO A 238 12.02 4.19 17.11
C PRO A 238 12.79 3.55 15.94
N CYS A 239 12.06 2.87 15.05
CA CYS A 239 12.49 2.53 13.70
C CYS A 239 12.23 3.72 12.75
#